data_AF-C4FII2-F1
#
_entry.id   AF-C4FII2-F1
#
_cell.length_a   1.000
_cell.length_b   1.000
_cell.length_c   1.000
_cell.angle_alpha   90.00
_cell.angle_beta   90.00
_cell.angle_gamma   90.00
#
_symmetry.space_group_name_H-M   'P 1'
#
loop_
_entity.id
_entity.type
_entity.pdbx_description
1 polymer ?
#
loop_
_entity_poly.entity_id
_entity_poly.type
_entity_poly.pdbx_seq_one_letter_code
_entity_poly.pdbx_strand_id
1 'polypeptide(L)'
;MDKKEYFEKILDRTAEELVKELFPNGIATQEKIGIRKLLESVVELIMNQERNFFLENDDDNKANGYYERSLNTGSFKLNINVPRDRKGRFRPQILPDPYKRVNEDYINLLMSLVSIRKASAYVVL
;
A
#
# COMPACT_ATOMS: atom_id res chain seq x y z
N MET A 1 -4.17 -11.58 -29.78
CA MET A 1 -3.57 -11.11 -28.53
C MET A 1 -2.82 -9.82 -28.84
N ASP A 2 -3.23 -8.72 -28.24
CA ASP A 2 -2.55 -7.44 -28.41
C ASP A 2 -1.20 -7.44 -27.67
N LYS A 3 -0.27 -6.53 -27.99
CA LYS A 3 1.03 -6.42 -27.33
C LYS A 3 0.91 -6.26 -25.81
N LYS A 4 -0.08 -5.50 -25.33
CA LYS A 4 -0.35 -5.32 -23.89
C LYS A 4 -0.78 -6.64 -23.26
N GLU A 5 -1.78 -7.31 -23.83
CA GLU A 5 -2.25 -8.61 -23.37
C GLU A 5 -1.14 -9.69 -23.39
N TYR A 6 -0.26 -9.67 -24.41
CA TYR A 6 0.90 -10.57 -24.47
C TYR A 6 1.91 -10.29 -23.34
N PHE A 7 2.17 -9.02 -23.06
CA PHE A 7 3.10 -8.62 -22.01
C PHE A 7 2.55 -8.92 -20.60
N GLU A 8 1.28 -8.67 -20.34
CA GLU A 8 0.60 -9.03 -19.08
C GLU A 8 0.74 -10.54 -18.82
N LYS A 9 0.53 -11.36 -19.84
CA LYS A 9 0.71 -12.82 -19.74
C LYS A 9 2.15 -13.25 -19.44
N ILE A 10 3.15 -12.51 -19.93
CA ILE A 10 4.56 -12.77 -19.58
C ILE A 10 4.78 -12.44 -18.11
N LEU A 11 4.32 -11.26 -17.65
CA LEU A 11 4.47 -10.85 -16.26
C LEU A 11 3.85 -11.85 -15.29
N ASP A 12 2.64 -12.34 -15.59
CA ASP A 12 1.96 -13.33 -14.75
C ASP A 12 2.79 -14.62 -14.65
N ARG A 13 3.31 -15.13 -15.78
CA ARG A 13 4.16 -16.33 -15.80
C ARG A 13 5.45 -16.13 -15.03
N THR A 14 6.14 -15.02 -15.24
CA THR A 14 7.40 -14.71 -14.55
C THR A 14 7.16 -14.55 -13.04
N ALA A 15 6.05 -13.94 -12.64
CA ALA A 15 5.67 -13.84 -11.23
C ALA A 15 5.42 -15.22 -10.62
N GLU A 16 4.69 -16.11 -11.31
CA GLU A 16 4.46 -17.49 -10.87
C GLU A 16 5.78 -18.28 -10.73
N GLU A 17 6.69 -18.15 -11.70
CA GLU A 17 8.00 -18.81 -11.68
C GLU A 17 8.86 -18.32 -10.51
N LEU A 18 8.94 -17.00 -10.31
CA LEU A 18 9.68 -16.40 -9.20
C LEU A 18 9.11 -16.81 -7.84
N VAL A 19 7.78 -16.85 -7.70
CA VAL A 19 7.16 -17.29 -6.44
C VAL A 19 7.53 -18.75 -6.14
N LYS A 20 7.54 -19.62 -7.16
CA LYS A 20 7.97 -21.02 -6.99
C LYS A 20 9.46 -21.14 -6.66
N GLU A 21 10.29 -20.31 -7.28
CA GLU A 21 11.74 -20.30 -7.05
C GLU A 21 12.09 -19.80 -5.63
N LEU A 22 11.50 -18.68 -5.22
CA LEU A 22 11.77 -18.03 -3.94
C LEU A 22 11.06 -18.74 -2.78
N PHE A 23 9.88 -19.30 -3.02
CA PHE A 23 9.04 -19.96 -2.01
C PHE A 23 8.63 -21.37 -2.46
N PRO A 24 9.59 -22.30 -2.66
CA PRO A 24 9.31 -23.63 -3.21
C PRO A 24 8.41 -24.47 -2.30
N ASN A 25 8.41 -24.18 -1.00
CA ASN A 25 7.57 -24.84 0.01
C ASN A 25 6.33 -23.98 0.38
N GLY A 26 6.01 -22.98 -0.44
CA GLY A 26 5.02 -21.96 -0.14
C GLY A 26 5.56 -20.87 0.80
N ILE A 27 4.76 -19.83 1.00
CA ILE A 27 5.13 -18.68 1.85
C ILE A 27 4.93 -19.07 3.31
N ALA A 28 6.01 -19.14 4.07
CA ALA A 28 6.01 -19.40 5.51
C ALA A 28 5.34 -18.25 6.29
N THR A 29 4.86 -18.56 7.50
CA THR A 29 4.16 -17.57 8.36
C THR A 29 5.01 -16.32 8.63
N GLN A 30 6.33 -16.48 8.83
CA GLN A 30 7.23 -15.35 9.08
C GLN A 30 7.37 -14.42 7.86
N GLU A 31 7.43 -15.00 6.66
CA GLU A 31 7.49 -14.24 5.40
C GLU A 31 6.18 -13.47 5.18
N LYS A 32 5.01 -14.09 5.46
CA LYS A 32 3.72 -13.40 5.43
C LYS A 32 3.67 -12.22 6.40
N ILE A 33 4.22 -12.37 7.61
CA ILE A 33 4.31 -11.27 8.59
C ILE A 33 5.22 -10.15 8.06
N GLY A 34 6.35 -10.49 7.45
CA GLY A 34 7.27 -9.53 6.85
C GLY A 34 6.62 -8.71 5.73
N ILE A 35 5.98 -9.38 4.77
CA ILE A 35 5.24 -8.73 3.67
C ILE A 35 4.15 -7.83 4.24
N ARG A 36 3.38 -8.32 5.22
CA ARG A 36 2.32 -7.52 5.86
C ARG A 36 2.88 -6.25 6.49
N LYS A 37 3.94 -6.36 7.29
CA LYS A 37 4.57 -5.20 7.94
C LYS A 37 5.13 -4.19 6.93
N LEU A 38 5.68 -4.67 5.82
CA LEU A 38 6.14 -3.80 4.73
C LEU A 38 4.99 -2.98 4.15
N LEU A 39 3.85 -3.62 3.85
CA LEU A 39 2.67 -2.91 3.35
C LEU A 39 2.11 -1.91 4.36
N GLU A 40 1.98 -2.31 5.64
CA GLU A 40 1.57 -1.41 6.72
C GLU A 40 2.47 -0.17 6.75
N SER A 41 3.79 -0.37 6.70
CA SER A 41 4.79 0.70 6.73
C SER A 41 4.70 1.64 5.52
N VAL A 42 4.50 1.09 4.31
CA VAL A 42 4.37 1.90 3.09
C VAL A 42 3.11 2.76 3.15
N VAL A 43 1.97 2.17 3.55
CA VAL A 43 0.71 2.90 3.68
C VAL A 43 0.83 4.00 4.74
N GLU A 44 1.39 3.69 5.90
CA GLU A 44 1.65 4.67 6.96
C GLU A 44 2.57 5.80 6.50
N LEU A 45 3.63 5.49 5.74
CA LEU A 45 4.53 6.50 5.19
C LEU A 45 3.82 7.44 4.22
N ILE A 46 3.00 6.90 3.31
CA ILE A 46 2.21 7.71 2.38
C ILE A 46 1.26 8.64 3.15
N MET A 47 0.49 8.10 4.09
CA MET A 47 -0.44 8.92 4.90
C MET A 47 0.30 10.01 5.71
N ASN A 48 1.50 9.72 6.21
CA ASN A 48 2.32 10.70 6.92
C ASN A 48 2.78 11.83 6.00
N GLN A 49 3.21 11.52 4.79
CA GLN A 49 3.57 12.54 3.80
C GLN A 49 2.36 13.38 3.40
N GLU A 50 1.20 12.75 3.15
CA GLU A 50 -0.04 13.48 2.88
C GLU A 50 -0.38 14.46 4.02
N ARG A 51 -0.26 14.04 5.30
CA ARG A 51 -0.48 14.93 6.45
C ARG A 51 0.53 16.08 6.45
N ASN A 52 1.80 15.80 6.19
CA ASN A 52 2.84 16.82 6.22
C ASN A 52 2.55 17.88 5.15
N PHE A 53 2.27 17.48 3.91
CA PHE A 53 1.85 18.40 2.85
C PHE A 53 0.60 19.20 3.22
N PHE A 54 -0.39 18.57 3.85
CA PHE A 54 -1.59 19.26 4.32
C PHE A 54 -1.27 20.36 5.37
N LEU A 55 -0.25 20.15 6.20
CA LEU A 55 0.15 21.07 7.27
C LEU A 55 1.16 22.14 6.84
N GLU A 56 1.82 21.99 5.68
CA GLU A 56 2.90 22.90 5.23
C GLU A 56 2.51 24.38 5.21
N ASN A 57 1.22 24.69 5.02
CA ASN A 57 0.72 26.06 4.89
C ASN A 57 -0.30 26.44 5.98
N ASP A 58 -0.31 25.73 7.12
CA ASP A 58 -1.32 25.89 8.18
C ASP A 58 -0.65 26.07 9.54
N ASP A 59 -0.09 27.27 9.77
CA ASP A 59 0.70 27.62 10.98
C ASP A 59 -0.06 27.45 12.31
N ASP A 60 -1.39 27.51 12.29
CA ASP A 60 -2.22 27.31 13.48
C ASP A 60 -2.61 25.84 13.70
N ASN A 61 -2.23 24.95 12.80
CA ASN A 61 -2.47 23.52 12.90
C ASN A 61 -1.15 22.75 13.02
N LYS A 62 -1.25 21.51 13.50
CA LYS A 62 -0.09 20.65 13.69
C LYS A 62 -0.50 19.19 13.76
N ALA A 63 0.45 18.29 13.59
CA ALA A 63 0.22 16.87 13.82
C ALA A 63 -0.21 16.62 15.27
N ASN A 64 -1.14 15.67 15.46
CA ASN A 64 -1.66 15.30 16.77
C ASN A 64 -1.85 13.78 16.90
N GLY A 65 -0.73 13.06 16.75
CA GLY A 65 -0.68 11.62 16.93
C GLY A 65 -1.38 10.82 15.83
N TYR A 66 -1.85 9.63 16.22
CA TYR A 66 -2.36 8.59 15.33
C TYR A 66 -3.60 7.91 15.93
N TYR A 67 -4.45 7.30 15.12
CA TYR A 67 -5.37 6.25 15.57
C TYR A 67 -5.08 4.94 14.86
N GLU A 68 -5.33 3.83 15.55
CA GLU A 68 -5.25 2.51 14.95
C GLU A 68 -6.48 2.24 14.07
N ARG A 69 -6.26 1.67 12.88
CA ARG A 69 -7.30 1.19 11.98
C ARG A 69 -6.87 -0.14 11.36
N SER A 70 -7.81 -1.09 11.29
CA SER A 70 -7.62 -2.31 10.50
C SER A 70 -8.28 -2.17 9.12
N LEU A 71 -7.52 -2.47 8.06
CA LEU A 71 -8.02 -2.64 6.70
C LEU A 71 -8.13 -4.15 6.42
N ASN A 72 -9.36 -4.64 6.31
CA ASN A 72 -9.64 -6.07 6.14
C ASN A 72 -10.24 -6.32 4.75
N THR A 73 -9.64 -7.23 3.98
CA THR A 73 -10.27 -7.83 2.79
C THR A 73 -10.03 -9.34 2.79
N GLY A 74 -11.09 -10.15 2.70
CA GLY A 74 -10.97 -11.61 2.72
C GLY A 74 -10.08 -12.12 3.86
N SER A 75 -9.01 -12.83 3.50
CA SER A 75 -8.00 -13.38 4.43
C SER A 75 -6.87 -12.41 4.78
N PHE A 76 -6.85 -11.19 4.20
CA PHE A 76 -5.79 -10.22 4.39
C PHE A 76 -6.23 -9.08 5.31
N LYS A 77 -5.41 -8.82 6.34
CA LYS A 77 -5.67 -7.80 7.36
C LYS A 77 -4.41 -6.97 7.57
N LEU A 78 -4.50 -5.67 7.30
CA LEU A 78 -3.46 -4.68 7.62
C LEU A 78 -3.87 -3.88 8.84
N ASN A 79 -2.99 -3.74 9.83
CA ASN A 79 -3.17 -2.84 10.95
C ASN A 79 -2.27 -1.62 10.76
N ILE A 80 -2.88 -0.44 10.69
CA ILE A 80 -2.17 0.80 10.37
C ILE A 80 -2.47 1.88 11.42
N ASN A 81 -1.50 2.75 11.62
CA ASN A 81 -1.58 3.95 12.43
C ASN A 81 -1.88 5.14 11.53
N VAL A 82 -3.13 5.58 11.53
CA VAL A 82 -3.59 6.67 10.68
C VAL A 82 -3.22 8.02 11.32
N PRO A 83 -2.41 8.85 10.65
CA PRO A 83 -2.00 10.16 11.15
C PRO A 83 -3.16 11.14 11.25
N ARG A 84 -3.14 12.00 12.27
CA ARG A 84 -4.14 13.06 12.51
C ARG A 84 -3.50 14.42 12.67
N ASP A 85 -4.27 15.47 12.37
CA ASP A 85 -3.97 16.85 12.73
C ASP A 85 -4.70 17.25 14.02
N ARG A 86 -4.30 18.37 14.62
CA ARG A 86 -4.85 18.87 15.88
C ARG A 86 -6.28 19.38 15.72
N LYS A 87 -6.63 19.93 14.56
CA LYS A 87 -7.96 20.46 14.27
C LYS A 87 -8.93 19.41 13.72
N GLY A 88 -8.48 18.18 13.46
CA GLY A 88 -9.32 17.10 12.93
C GLY A 88 -9.80 17.33 11.49
N ARG A 89 -9.09 18.16 10.72
CA ARG A 89 -9.43 18.50 9.33
C ARG A 89 -8.77 17.59 8.31
N PHE A 90 -7.70 16.90 8.69
CA PHE A 90 -6.95 16.03 7.79
C PHE A 90 -7.55 14.63 7.74
N ARG A 91 -7.71 14.10 6.52
CA ARG A 91 -7.99 12.70 6.25
C ARG A 91 -7.10 12.22 5.09
N PRO A 92 -6.35 11.12 5.25
CA PRO A 92 -5.57 10.59 4.15
C PRO A 92 -6.46 10.14 2.99
N GLN A 93 -6.04 10.48 1.77
CA GLN A 93 -6.70 10.14 0.51
C GLN A 93 -6.52 8.68 0.13
N ILE A 94 -5.39 8.08 0.53
CA ILE A 94 -5.18 6.64 0.30
C ILE A 94 -6.24 5.80 0.99
N LEU A 95 -6.85 6.27 2.09
CA LEU A 95 -7.91 5.53 2.77
C LEU A 95 -9.22 5.59 1.99
N PRO A 96 -10.02 4.50 1.98
CA PRO A 96 -11.35 4.54 1.40
C PRO A 96 -12.23 5.56 2.12
N ASP A 97 -13.35 5.94 1.48
CA ASP A 97 -14.33 6.83 2.07
C ASP A 97 -14.72 6.41 3.50
N PRO A 98 -15.14 7.38 4.34
CA PRO A 98 -15.65 7.08 5.67
C PRO A 98 -16.65 5.92 5.65
N TYR A 99 -16.52 5.01 6.62
CA TYR A 99 -17.39 3.84 6.80
C TYR A 99 -17.37 2.78 5.67
N LYS A 100 -16.57 2.97 4.61
CA LYS A 100 -16.37 1.92 3.60
C LYS A 100 -15.30 0.92 4.06
N ARG A 101 -15.62 -0.36 3.85
CA ARG A 101 -14.65 -1.46 3.94
C ARG A 101 -13.84 -1.51 2.66
N VAL A 102 -12.59 -1.98 2.77
CA VAL A 102 -11.75 -2.24 1.61
C VAL A 102 -12.17 -3.57 0.98
N ASN A 103 -12.03 -3.65 -0.34
CA ASN A 103 -12.19 -4.89 -1.10
C ASN A 103 -10.81 -5.41 -1.55
N GLU A 104 -10.81 -6.51 -2.28
CA GLU A 104 -9.59 -7.14 -2.78
C GLU A 104 -8.86 -6.25 -3.78
N ASP A 105 -9.59 -5.54 -4.64
CA ASP A 105 -9.02 -4.60 -5.62
C ASP A 105 -8.18 -3.51 -4.97
N TYR A 106 -8.66 -2.95 -3.85
CA TYR A 106 -7.92 -1.93 -3.11
C TYR A 106 -6.60 -2.49 -2.57
N ILE A 107 -6.57 -3.76 -2.15
CA ILE A 107 -5.35 -4.38 -1.62
C ILE A 107 -4.41 -4.79 -2.74
N ASN A 108 -4.93 -5.21 -3.89
CA ASN A 108 -4.15 -5.39 -5.11
C ASN A 108 -3.52 -4.07 -5.56
N LEU A 109 -4.23 -2.94 -5.48
CA LEU A 109 -3.66 -1.61 -5.72
C LEU A 109 -2.52 -1.31 -4.74
N LEU A 110 -2.70 -1.51 -3.44
CA LEU A 110 -1.64 -1.31 -2.45
C LEU A 110 -0.41 -2.18 -2.71
N MET A 111 -0.62 -3.45 -3.05
CA MET A 111 0.45 -4.38 -3.44
C MET A 111 1.18 -3.87 -4.70
N SER A 112 0.43 -3.40 -5.69
CA SER A 112 1.01 -2.85 -6.91
C SER A 112 1.88 -1.62 -6.64
N LEU A 113 1.51 -0.74 -5.71
CA LEU A 113 2.31 0.44 -5.36
C LEU A 113 3.68 0.08 -4.78
N VAL A 114 3.78 -1.04 -4.07
CA VAL A 114 5.05 -1.57 -3.54
C VAL A 114 5.87 -2.25 -4.63
N SER A 115 5.21 -2.99 -5.53
CA SER A 115 5.87 -3.67 -6.65
C SER A 115 6.35 -2.72 -7.75
N ILE A 116 5.64 -1.62 -8.02
CA ILE A 116 5.85 -0.76 -9.19
C ILE A 116 7.06 0.19 -9.04
N ARG A 117 7.59 0.42 -7.82
CA ARG A 117 8.69 1.39 -7.63
C ARG A 117 10.07 0.95 -8.16
N LYS A 118 10.20 -0.23 -8.79
CA LYS A 118 11.38 -0.58 -9.62
C LYS A 118 11.15 -0.54 -11.13
N ALA A 119 10.05 0.03 -11.63
CA ALA A 119 9.84 0.19 -13.07
C ALA A 119 10.04 1.63 -13.60
N SER A 120 10.07 2.65 -12.74
CA SER A 120 10.13 4.06 -13.19
C SER A 120 11.46 4.79 -12.91
N ALA A 121 12.56 4.05 -12.72
CA ALA A 121 13.92 4.62 -12.67
C ALA A 121 14.73 4.38 -13.97
N TYR A 122 14.10 3.83 -15.01
CA TYR A 122 14.70 3.60 -16.34
C TYR A 122 13.76 4.05 -17.46
N VAL A 123 12.96 5.10 -17.28
CA VAL A 123 12.33 5.82 -18.40
C VAL A 123 12.28 7.30 -18.04
N VAL A 124 13.45 7.92 -18.01
CA VAL A 124 13.59 9.33 -18.38
C VAL A 124 14.28 9.29 -19.74
N LEU A 125 13.67 9.94 -20.73
CA LEU A 125 14.19 10.11 -22.09
C LEU A 125 15.62 10.65 -22.09
#